data_AF-A0A830F478-F1
#
_entry.id   AF-A0A830F478-F1
#
_cell.length_a   1.000
_cell.length_b   1.000
_cell.length_c   1.000
_cell.angle_alpha   90.00
_cell.angle_beta   90.00
_cell.angle_gamma   90.00
#
_symmetry.space_group_name_H-M   'P 1'
#
loop_
_entity.id
_entity.type
_entity.pdbx_description
1 polymer ?
#
loop_
_entity_poly.entity_id
_entity_poly.type
_entity_poly.pdbx_seq_one_letter_code
_entity_poly.pdbx_strand_id
1 'polypeptide(L)'
;MLVVEDDPGLRELYVHALGDDYDARGAATIADALDTADASVSVVVLDRRLPDGDGLDALSELEDATDGAFVVAVTAVDPGLGIVDAGIDDYLVKPVGPERVGDAVAALLDRHSYEAAVARYYALAAKRAALEAAHDAAALADDERYQRLLADLDDLREHVAPSPALVGEPRRARALYRDLGAEASD
;
A
#
# COMPACT_ATOMS: atom_id res chain seq x y z
N MET A 1 -10.24 5.04 5.60
CA MET A 1 -10.53 3.83 4.80
C MET A 1 -11.97 3.88 4.31
N LEU A 2 -12.23 3.30 3.14
CA LEU A 2 -13.57 3.19 2.56
C LEU A 2 -13.87 1.72 2.27
N VAL A 3 -15.00 1.21 2.75
CA VAL A 3 -15.52 -0.14 2.46
C VAL A 3 -16.73 0.00 1.56
N VAL A 4 -16.65 -0.55 0.34
CA VAL A 4 -17.71 -0.54 -0.67
C VAL A 4 -18.26 -1.96 -0.82
N GLU A 5 -19.42 -2.21 -0.23
CA GLU A 5 -20.04 -3.54 -0.14
C GLU A 5 -21.56 -3.37 -0.06
N ASP A 6 -22.32 -4.08 -0.89
CA ASP A 6 -23.77 -3.93 -0.95
C ASP A 6 -24.48 -4.63 0.22
N ASP A 7 -23.96 -5.78 0.67
CA ASP A 7 -24.49 -6.49 1.83
C ASP A 7 -24.24 -5.67 3.13
N PRO A 8 -25.30 -5.20 3.82
CA PRO A 8 -25.13 -4.34 4.98
C PRO A 8 -24.44 -5.06 6.16
N GLY A 9 -24.68 -6.36 6.34
CA GLY A 9 -24.08 -7.12 7.43
C GLY A 9 -22.58 -7.33 7.20
N LEU A 10 -22.19 -7.62 5.95
CA LEU A 10 -20.78 -7.77 5.58
C LEU A 10 -20.05 -6.44 5.60
N ARG A 11 -20.69 -5.37 5.11
CA ARG A 11 -20.16 -4.00 5.17
C ARG A 11 -19.89 -3.57 6.61
N GLU A 12 -20.86 -3.72 7.51
CA GLU A 12 -20.68 -3.41 8.93
C GLU A 12 -19.57 -4.25 9.57
N LEU A 13 -19.48 -5.54 9.20
CA LEU A 13 -18.44 -6.43 9.70
C LEU A 13 -17.03 -5.97 9.30
N TYR A 14 -16.84 -5.60 8.04
CA TYR A 14 -15.54 -5.11 7.54
C TYR A 14 -15.20 -3.72 8.09
N VAL A 15 -16.18 -2.81 8.14
CA VAL A 15 -16.00 -1.48 8.75
C VAL A 15 -15.60 -1.62 10.22
N HIS A 16 -16.26 -2.50 10.98
CA HIS A 16 -15.92 -2.73 12.38
C HIS A 16 -14.53 -3.33 12.55
N ALA A 17 -14.17 -4.33 11.73
CA ALA A 17 -12.86 -4.98 11.79
C ALA A 17 -11.70 -4.04 11.48
N LEU A 18 -11.92 -3.06 10.58
CA LEU A 18 -10.94 -2.02 10.28
C LEU A 18 -10.99 -0.87 11.30
N GLY A 19 -12.12 -0.68 11.98
CA GLY A 19 -12.41 0.44 12.88
C GLY A 19 -11.52 0.51 14.13
N ASP A 20 -10.92 -0.61 14.53
CA ASP A 20 -10.03 -0.65 15.71
C ASP A 20 -8.69 0.07 15.45
N ASP A 21 -8.18 -0.01 14.21
CA ASP A 21 -6.89 0.58 13.82
C ASP A 21 -7.03 1.76 12.84
N TYR A 22 -8.19 1.90 12.17
CA TYR A 22 -8.40 2.85 11.09
C TYR A 22 -9.77 3.54 11.15
N ASP A 23 -9.86 4.79 10.68
CA ASP A 23 -11.15 5.46 10.44
C ASP A 23 -11.80 4.88 9.17
N ALA A 24 -12.68 3.89 9.34
CA ALA A 24 -13.36 3.20 8.25
C ALA A 24 -14.80 3.68 8.05
N ARG A 25 -15.13 4.00 6.79
CA ARG A 25 -16.46 4.44 6.36
C ARG A 25 -17.05 3.39 5.40
N GLY A 26 -18.37 3.26 5.37
CA GLY A 26 -19.07 2.29 4.51
C GLY A 26 -19.89 2.96 3.41
N ALA A 27 -19.86 2.38 2.21
CA ALA A 27 -20.69 2.72 1.07
C ALA A 27 -21.38 1.45 0.52
N ALA A 28 -22.63 1.59 0.05
CA ALA A 28 -23.44 0.46 -0.44
C ALA A 28 -23.43 0.32 -1.97
N THR A 29 -23.01 1.38 -2.66
CA THR A 29 -23.08 1.53 -4.11
C THR A 29 -21.84 2.27 -4.62
N ILE A 30 -21.59 2.23 -5.93
CA ILE A 30 -20.54 3.03 -6.56
C ILE A 30 -20.82 4.52 -6.32
N ALA A 31 -22.06 4.97 -6.49
CA ALA A 31 -22.44 6.35 -6.26
C ALA A 31 -22.14 6.80 -4.82
N ASP A 32 -22.53 6.01 -3.82
CA ASP A 32 -22.25 6.31 -2.41
C ASP A 32 -20.74 6.33 -2.12
N ALA A 33 -19.97 5.46 -2.78
CA ALA A 33 -18.52 5.39 -2.62
C ALA A 33 -17.87 6.67 -3.12
N LEU A 34 -18.27 7.16 -4.29
CA LEU A 34 -17.76 8.40 -4.88
C LEU A 34 -18.16 9.64 -4.06
N ASP A 35 -19.37 9.67 -3.49
CA ASP A 35 -19.81 10.75 -2.61
C ASP A 35 -19.06 10.76 -1.25
N THR A 36 -18.57 9.60 -0.81
CA THR A 36 -17.85 9.43 0.46
C THR A 36 -16.32 9.55 0.29
N ALA A 37 -15.82 9.32 -0.91
CA ALA A 37 -14.40 9.34 -1.23
C ALA A 37 -13.83 10.77 -1.10
N ASP A 38 -12.69 10.86 -0.43
CA ASP A 38 -11.91 12.08 -0.30
C ASP A 38 -10.42 11.73 -0.13
N ALA A 39 -9.56 12.74 -0.18
CA ALA A 39 -8.11 12.58 -0.04
C ALA A 39 -7.63 12.06 1.32
N SER A 40 -8.51 11.87 2.32
CA SER A 40 -8.18 11.20 3.59
C SER A 40 -8.32 9.68 3.52
N VAL A 41 -8.96 9.15 2.47
CA VAL A 41 -9.06 7.72 2.25
C VAL A 41 -7.72 7.21 1.71
N SER A 42 -7.04 6.34 2.47
CA SER A 42 -5.78 5.72 2.05
C SER A 42 -5.95 4.33 1.43
N VAL A 43 -7.03 3.62 1.77
CA VAL A 43 -7.37 2.32 1.20
C VAL A 43 -8.87 2.22 0.96
N VAL A 44 -9.23 1.67 -0.19
CA VAL A 44 -10.58 1.27 -0.58
C VAL A 44 -10.66 -0.27 -0.58
N VAL A 45 -11.58 -0.82 0.20
CA VAL A 45 -11.97 -2.24 0.14
C VAL A 45 -13.22 -2.31 -0.74
N LEU A 46 -13.14 -2.96 -1.89
CA LEU A 46 -14.12 -2.85 -2.97
C LEU A 46 -14.70 -4.20 -3.36
N ASP A 47 -16.02 -4.40 -3.22
CA ASP A 47 -16.69 -5.47 -3.98
C ASP A 47 -16.89 -5.03 -5.43
N ARG A 48 -16.68 -5.98 -6.33
CA ARG A 48 -16.96 -5.83 -7.76
C ARG A 48 -18.44 -5.87 -8.07
N ARG A 49 -19.25 -6.65 -7.33
CA ARG A 49 -20.67 -6.81 -7.64
C ARG A 49 -21.48 -5.84 -6.80
N LEU A 50 -21.72 -4.65 -7.35
CA LEU A 50 -22.55 -3.62 -6.73
C LEU A 50 -23.89 -3.49 -7.47
N PRO A 51 -24.95 -3.00 -6.82
CA PRO A 51 -26.28 -2.90 -7.43
C PRO A 51 -26.34 -1.91 -8.61
N ASP A 52 -25.37 -1.00 -8.71
CA ASP A 52 -25.27 0.05 -9.73
C ASP A 52 -24.14 -0.17 -10.76
N GLY A 53 -23.36 -1.26 -10.69
CA GLY A 53 -22.34 -1.58 -11.70
C GLY A 53 -21.28 -2.60 -11.27
N ASP A 54 -20.25 -2.78 -12.11
CA ASP A 54 -19.00 -3.43 -11.67
C ASP A 54 -18.18 -2.38 -10.91
N GLY A 55 -17.84 -2.66 -9.66
CA GLY A 55 -17.04 -1.75 -8.83
C GLY A 55 -15.70 -1.39 -9.45
N LEU A 56 -15.11 -2.28 -10.27
CA LEU A 56 -13.85 -1.97 -10.97
C LEU A 56 -13.99 -0.86 -12.02
N ASP A 57 -15.20 -0.60 -12.51
CA ASP A 57 -15.44 0.48 -13.47
C ASP A 57 -15.25 1.87 -12.81
N ALA A 58 -15.31 1.95 -11.47
CA ALA A 58 -15.18 3.18 -10.70
C ALA A 58 -13.75 3.48 -10.21
N LEU A 59 -12.77 2.64 -10.56
CA LEU A 59 -11.40 2.78 -10.06
C LEU A 59 -10.78 4.12 -10.43
N SER A 60 -11.01 4.61 -11.66
CA SER A 60 -10.44 5.87 -12.11
C SER A 60 -11.00 7.06 -11.32
N GLU A 61 -12.32 7.11 -11.10
CA GLU A 61 -12.91 8.20 -10.32
C GLU A 61 -12.54 8.12 -8.83
N LEU A 62 -12.40 6.90 -8.28
CA LEU A 62 -11.93 6.70 -6.91
C LEU A 62 -10.48 7.12 -6.75
N GLU A 63 -9.60 6.79 -7.71
CA GLU A 63 -8.20 7.22 -7.71
C GLU A 63 -8.10 8.76 -7.67
N ASP A 64 -8.85 9.44 -8.55
CA ASP A 64 -8.89 10.90 -8.60
C ASP A 64 -9.46 11.52 -7.31
N ALA A 65 -10.51 10.95 -6.73
CA ALA A 65 -11.16 11.48 -5.53
C ALA A 65 -10.33 11.28 -4.26
N THR A 66 -9.53 10.21 -4.22
CA THR A 66 -8.76 9.79 -3.03
C THR A 66 -7.28 10.17 -3.07
N ASP A 67 -6.82 10.84 -4.12
CA ASP A 67 -5.40 11.16 -4.35
C ASP A 67 -4.53 9.88 -4.42
N GLY A 68 -5.08 8.83 -5.06
CA GLY A 68 -4.39 7.56 -5.27
C GLY A 68 -4.44 6.58 -4.09
N ALA A 69 -5.60 6.41 -3.45
CA ALA A 69 -5.77 5.35 -2.46
C ALA A 69 -5.50 3.97 -3.05
N PHE A 70 -4.94 3.08 -2.22
CA PHE A 70 -4.76 1.68 -2.61
C PHE A 70 -6.11 0.95 -2.65
N VAL A 71 -6.25 -0.03 -3.52
CA VAL A 71 -7.50 -0.77 -3.69
C VAL A 71 -7.32 -2.26 -3.41
N VAL A 72 -8.09 -2.78 -2.46
CA VAL A 72 -8.23 -4.21 -2.19
C VAL A 72 -9.58 -4.68 -2.72
N ALA A 73 -9.57 -5.46 -3.79
CA ALA A 73 -10.80 -6.04 -4.33
C ALA A 73 -11.23 -7.25 -3.46
N VAL A 74 -12.46 -7.25 -2.95
CA VAL A 74 -13.03 -8.33 -2.14
C VAL A 74 -14.30 -8.84 -2.82
N THR A 75 -14.23 -9.98 -3.50
CA THR A 75 -15.34 -10.40 -4.36
C THR A 75 -15.53 -11.91 -4.46
N ALA A 76 -16.74 -12.35 -4.78
CA ALA A 76 -17.02 -13.75 -5.10
C ALA A 76 -16.70 -14.13 -6.56
N VAL A 77 -16.09 -13.23 -7.33
CA VAL A 77 -15.68 -13.49 -8.73
C VAL A 77 -14.23 -13.98 -8.73
N ASP A 78 -13.96 -15.11 -9.37
CA ASP A 78 -12.58 -15.59 -9.55
C ASP A 78 -11.78 -14.61 -10.44
N PRO A 79 -10.49 -14.38 -10.16
CA PRO A 79 -9.67 -13.47 -10.94
C PRO A 79 -9.49 -14.01 -12.37
N GLY A 80 -9.86 -13.18 -13.36
CA GLY A 80 -9.54 -13.41 -14.78
C GLY A 80 -8.26 -12.69 -15.19
N LEU A 81 -7.80 -12.90 -16.43
CA LEU A 81 -6.58 -12.25 -16.94
C LEU A 81 -6.66 -10.71 -16.95
N GLY A 82 -7.86 -10.13 -17.06
CA GLY A 82 -8.06 -8.67 -17.06
C GLY A 82 -7.67 -7.98 -15.75
N ILE A 83 -7.40 -8.72 -14.68
CA ILE A 83 -6.89 -8.16 -13.43
C ILE A 83 -5.47 -7.58 -13.57
N VAL A 84 -4.70 -8.02 -14.58
CA VAL A 84 -3.33 -7.54 -14.81
C VAL A 84 -3.29 -6.05 -15.14
N ASP A 85 -4.33 -5.57 -15.83
CA ASP A 85 -4.47 -4.16 -16.22
C ASP A 85 -5.41 -3.39 -15.27
N ALA A 86 -5.97 -4.06 -14.25
CA ALA A 86 -6.84 -3.42 -13.27
C ALA A 86 -6.00 -2.65 -12.24
N GLY A 87 -6.38 -1.41 -11.95
CA GLY A 87 -5.73 -0.55 -10.96
C GLY A 87 -6.03 -0.96 -9.52
N ILE A 88 -5.75 -2.21 -9.16
CA ILE A 88 -5.93 -2.75 -7.81
C ILE A 88 -4.62 -3.32 -7.26
N ASP A 89 -4.45 -3.27 -5.94
CA ASP A 89 -3.21 -3.63 -5.25
C ASP A 89 -3.24 -5.01 -4.59
N ASP A 90 -4.44 -5.51 -4.28
CA ASP A 90 -4.67 -6.88 -3.80
C ASP A 90 -6.06 -7.39 -4.19
N TYR A 91 -6.23 -8.72 -4.19
CA TYR A 91 -7.46 -9.39 -4.60
C TYR A 91 -7.78 -10.56 -3.67
N LEU A 92 -8.94 -10.50 -3.02
CA LEU A 92 -9.45 -11.49 -2.09
C LEU A 92 -10.72 -12.13 -2.65
N VAL A 93 -10.68 -13.45 -2.84
CA VAL A 93 -11.84 -14.23 -3.28
C VAL A 93 -12.68 -14.64 -2.07
N LYS A 94 -13.98 -14.29 -2.07
CA LYS A 94 -14.94 -14.72 -1.05
C LYS A 94 -15.09 -16.25 -1.08
N PRO A 95 -15.23 -16.94 0.08
CA PRO A 95 -15.49 -16.37 1.40
C PRO A 95 -14.23 -15.83 2.09
N VAL A 96 -14.29 -14.59 2.56
CA VAL A 96 -13.21 -13.95 3.34
C VAL A 96 -13.78 -13.38 4.64
N GLY A 97 -13.14 -13.74 5.75
CA GLY A 97 -13.49 -13.21 7.07
C GLY A 97 -12.95 -11.80 7.29
N PRO A 98 -13.49 -11.05 8.27
CA PRO A 98 -13.03 -9.70 8.61
C PRO A 98 -11.54 -9.61 8.93
N GLU A 99 -11.01 -10.54 9.72
CA GLU A 99 -9.59 -10.58 10.10
C GLU A 99 -8.69 -10.64 8.87
N ARG A 100 -9.08 -11.44 7.87
CA ARG A 100 -8.35 -11.58 6.61
C ARG A 100 -8.36 -10.32 5.76
N VAL A 101 -9.40 -9.48 5.85
CA VAL A 101 -9.44 -8.17 5.20
C VAL A 101 -8.51 -7.21 5.94
N GLY A 102 -8.57 -7.18 7.27
CA GLY A 102 -7.66 -6.39 8.11
C GLY A 102 -6.18 -6.73 7.86
N ASP A 103 -5.84 -8.02 7.83
CA ASP A 103 -4.49 -8.50 7.53
C ASP A 103 -4.00 -8.05 6.14
N ALA A 104 -4.88 -8.10 5.13
CA ALA A 104 -4.54 -7.67 3.77
C ALA A 104 -4.29 -6.16 3.70
N VAL A 105 -5.15 -5.36 4.33
CA VAL A 105 -4.96 -3.90 4.43
C VAL A 105 -3.66 -3.56 5.17
N ALA A 106 -3.39 -4.20 6.30
CA ALA A 106 -2.17 -3.98 7.06
C ALA A 106 -0.92 -4.35 6.25
N ALA A 107 -0.90 -5.53 5.64
CA ALA A 107 0.22 -5.98 4.82
C ALA A 107 0.47 -5.07 3.60
N LEU A 108 -0.60 -4.54 3.00
CA LEU A 108 -0.54 -3.59 1.89
C LEU A 108 0.13 -2.28 2.31
N LEU A 109 -0.34 -1.68 3.42
CA LEU A 109 0.23 -0.44 3.96
C LEU A 109 1.69 -0.62 4.38
N ASP A 110 2.02 -1.74 5.03
CA ASP A 110 3.38 -2.06 5.44
C ASP A 110 4.32 -2.17 4.23
N ARG A 111 3.87 -2.84 3.17
CA ARG A 111 4.63 -2.96 1.91
C ARG A 111 4.94 -1.59 1.32
N HIS A 112 3.94 -0.71 1.22
CA HIS A 112 4.14 0.62 0.63
C HIS A 112 4.98 1.54 1.51
N SER A 113 4.82 1.46 2.83
CA SER A 113 5.68 2.16 3.79
C SER A 113 7.14 1.73 3.63
N TYR A 114 7.39 0.43 3.48
CA TYR A 114 8.72 -0.12 3.24
C TYR A 114 9.31 0.37 1.90
N GLU A 115 8.56 0.29 0.80
CA GLU A 115 8.99 0.77 -0.52
C GLU A 115 9.35 2.27 -0.50
N ALA A 116 8.51 3.09 0.15
CA ALA A 116 8.77 4.52 0.31
C ALA A 116 10.02 4.79 1.16
N ALA A 117 10.22 4.03 2.24
CA ALA A 117 11.42 4.13 3.08
C ALA A 117 12.69 3.77 2.30
N VAL A 118 12.65 2.70 1.50
CA VAL A 118 13.75 2.27 0.63
C VAL A 118 14.10 3.37 -0.39
N ALA A 119 13.11 3.90 -1.10
CA ALA A 119 13.32 4.95 -2.09
C ALA A 119 13.92 6.21 -1.46
N ARG A 120 13.40 6.63 -0.29
CA ARG A 120 13.92 7.79 0.45
C ARG A 120 15.34 7.56 0.92
N TYR A 121 15.66 6.37 1.42
CA TYR A 121 17.01 6.02 1.87
C TYR A 121 18.03 6.17 0.73
N TYR A 122 17.76 5.60 -0.44
CA TYR A 122 18.66 5.73 -1.59
C TYR A 122 18.83 7.17 -2.05
N ALA A 123 17.75 7.96 -2.06
CA ALA A 123 17.82 9.37 -2.42
C ALA A 123 18.70 10.17 -1.45
N LEU A 124 18.60 9.91 -0.13
CA LEU A 124 19.45 10.56 0.88
C LEU A 124 20.90 10.09 0.80
N ALA A 125 21.14 8.80 0.55
CA ALA A 125 22.49 8.26 0.37
C ALA A 125 23.20 8.88 -0.84
N ALA A 126 22.48 9.07 -1.96
CA ALA A 126 23.01 9.78 -3.12
C ALA A 126 23.36 11.24 -2.81
N LYS A 127 22.50 11.96 -2.07
CA LYS A 127 22.78 13.33 -1.60
C LYS A 127 24.01 13.39 -0.70
N ARG A 128 24.15 12.44 0.23
CA ARG A 128 25.33 12.32 1.10
C ARG A 128 26.61 12.19 0.27
N ALA A 129 26.64 11.24 -0.67
CA ALA A 129 27.81 11.00 -1.50
C ALA A 129 28.20 12.25 -2.32
N ALA A 130 27.20 12.98 -2.86
CA ALA A 130 27.45 14.22 -3.59
C ALA A 130 28.03 15.33 -2.70
N LEU A 131 27.55 15.46 -1.45
CA LEU A 131 28.05 16.44 -0.49
C LEU A 131 29.49 16.10 -0.04
N GLU A 132 29.76 14.84 0.30
CA GLU A 132 31.09 14.36 0.69
C GLU A 132 32.12 14.50 -0.44
N ALA A 133 31.69 14.48 -1.70
CA ALA A 133 32.55 14.72 -2.85
C ALA A 133 32.85 16.22 -3.10
N ALA A 134 31.94 17.11 -2.69
CA ALA A 134 32.03 18.55 -2.98
C ALA A 134 32.62 19.38 -1.83
N HIS A 135 32.60 18.87 -0.60
CA HIS A 135 32.98 19.59 0.60
C HIS A 135 33.97 18.80 1.46
N ASP A 136 34.82 19.49 2.20
CA ASP A 136 35.68 18.85 3.19
C ASP A 136 34.90 18.40 4.43
N ALA A 137 35.47 17.42 5.14
CA ALA A 137 34.82 16.80 6.29
C ALA A 137 34.56 17.76 7.46
N ALA A 138 35.40 18.80 7.64
CA ALA A 138 35.24 19.76 8.72
C ALA A 138 34.04 20.69 8.46
N ALA A 139 33.92 21.18 7.23
CA ALA A 139 32.78 21.99 6.81
C ALA A 139 31.45 21.24 6.92
N LEU A 140 31.43 19.94 6.60
CA LEU A 140 30.24 19.10 6.74
C LEU A 140 29.91 18.76 8.21
N ALA A 141 30.92 18.54 9.05
CA ALA A 141 30.72 18.20 10.45
C ALA A 141 29.94 19.28 11.21
N ASP A 142 30.20 20.56 10.91
CA ASP A 142 29.55 21.69 11.58
C ASP A 142 28.21 22.12 10.91
N ASP A 143 27.81 21.52 9.78
CA ASP A 143 26.57 21.90 9.07
C ASP A 143 25.34 21.12 9.58
N GLU A 144 24.38 21.85 10.16
CA GLU A 144 23.15 21.27 10.72
C GLU A 144 22.29 20.50 9.71
N ARG A 145 22.31 20.87 8.42
CA ARG A 145 21.52 20.19 7.38
C ARG A 145 22.15 18.85 7.04
N TYR A 146 23.48 18.79 7.03
CA TYR A 146 24.19 17.53 6.85
C TYR A 146 23.95 16.58 8.03
N GLN A 147 24.00 17.10 9.27
CA GLN A 147 23.68 16.29 10.46
C GLN A 147 22.25 15.76 10.43
N ARG A 148 21.27 16.56 10.00
CA ARG A 148 19.88 16.08 9.81
C ARG A 148 19.79 14.99 8.75
N LEU A 149 20.53 15.12 7.64
CA LEU A 149 20.57 14.10 6.60
C LEU A 149 21.12 12.77 7.14
N LEU A 150 22.16 12.82 7.98
CA LEU A 150 22.73 11.62 8.61
C LEU A 150 21.74 10.97 9.58
N ALA A 151 21.04 11.76 10.39
CA ALA A 151 20.02 11.26 11.30
C ALA A 151 18.86 10.59 10.52
N ASP A 152 18.33 11.24 9.49
CA ASP A 152 17.29 10.66 8.63
C ASP A 152 17.75 9.34 7.98
N LEU A 153 19.02 9.24 7.58
CA LEU A 153 19.59 8.01 7.01
C LEU A 153 19.66 6.88 8.04
N ASP A 154 20.08 7.18 9.27
CA ASP A 154 20.17 6.19 10.34
C ASP A 154 18.79 5.67 10.74
N ASP A 155 17.81 6.57 10.90
CA ASP A 155 16.41 6.22 11.18
C ASP A 155 15.83 5.32 10.08
N LEU A 156 16.03 5.69 8.81
CA LEU A 156 15.53 4.89 7.68
C LEU A 156 16.26 3.55 7.56
N ARG A 157 17.53 3.46 7.94
CA ARG A 157 18.30 2.22 7.85
C ARG A 157 17.67 1.10 8.69
N GLU A 158 17.07 1.45 9.83
CA GLU A 158 16.36 0.50 10.69
C GLU A 158 15.09 -0.06 10.02
N HIS A 159 14.43 0.74 9.19
CA HIS A 159 13.19 0.40 8.49
C HIS A 159 13.44 -0.31 7.15
N VAL A 160 14.59 -0.04 6.51
CA VAL A 160 14.99 -0.61 5.21
C VAL A 160 15.71 -1.95 5.37
N ALA A 161 16.24 -2.25 6.57
CA ALA A 161 16.83 -3.54 6.86
C ALA A 161 15.80 -4.68 6.63
N PRO A 162 16.10 -5.71 5.82
CA PRO A 162 15.15 -6.78 5.57
C PRO A 162 14.82 -7.52 6.87
N SER A 163 13.57 -7.40 7.33
CA SER A 163 13.03 -8.19 8.43
C SER A 163 12.83 -9.65 8.00
N PRO A 164 13.20 -10.66 8.81
CA PRO A 164 12.85 -12.06 8.56
C PRO A 164 11.34 -12.30 8.38
N ALA A 165 10.48 -11.38 8.83
CA ALA A 165 9.03 -11.44 8.60
C ALA A 165 8.63 -11.07 7.15
N LEU A 166 9.41 -10.23 6.47
CA LEU A 166 9.29 -9.99 5.01
C LEU A 166 9.81 -11.20 4.20
N VAL A 167 10.49 -12.15 4.86
CA VAL A 167 10.86 -13.48 4.33
C VAL A 167 9.73 -14.51 4.55
N GLY A 168 8.53 -14.03 4.91
CA GLY A 168 7.32 -14.83 5.05
C GLY A 168 6.82 -15.38 3.71
N GLU A 169 6.92 -16.70 3.58
CA GLU A 169 6.43 -17.58 2.51
C GLU A 169 7.21 -17.58 1.15
N PRO A 170 8.04 -18.61 0.90
CA PRO A 170 8.95 -18.69 -0.26
C PRO A 170 8.27 -18.76 -1.65
N ARG A 171 6.93 -18.79 -1.72
CA ARG A 171 6.20 -18.81 -3.00
C ARG A 171 5.94 -17.41 -3.58
N ARG A 172 5.83 -16.36 -2.75
CA ARG A 172 5.61 -14.97 -3.22
C ARG A 172 6.92 -14.23 -3.53
N ALA A 173 7.96 -14.47 -2.74
CA ALA A 173 9.30 -13.89 -2.96
C ALA A 173 9.86 -14.19 -4.37
N ARG A 174 9.60 -15.38 -4.91
CA ARG A 174 10.16 -15.83 -6.20
C ARG A 174 9.60 -15.10 -7.42
N ALA A 175 8.47 -14.40 -7.29
CA ALA A 175 7.94 -13.53 -8.35
C ALA A 175 8.59 -12.15 -8.27
N LEU A 176 8.65 -11.55 -7.07
CA LEU A 176 9.26 -10.24 -6.82
C LEU A 176 10.75 -10.20 -7.23
N TYR A 177 11.51 -11.28 -6.94
CA TYR A 177 12.94 -11.35 -7.30
C TYR A 177 13.20 -11.65 -8.78
N ARG A 178 12.23 -12.21 -9.52
CA ARG A 178 12.40 -12.50 -10.96
C ARG A 178 12.36 -11.22 -11.80
N ASP A 179 11.55 -10.25 -11.37
CA ASP A 179 11.41 -8.96 -12.08
C ASP A 179 12.48 -7.94 -11.67
N LEU A 180 13.09 -8.08 -10.49
CA LEU A 180 14.17 -7.21 -10.01
C LEU A 180 15.59 -7.65 -10.46
N GLY A 181 15.72 -8.63 -11.35
CA GLY A 181 16.99 -8.94 -12.04
C GLY A 181 18.10 -9.52 -11.16
N ALA A 182 17.79 -10.06 -9.98
CA ALA A 182 18.77 -10.82 -9.20
C ALA A 182 18.77 -12.27 -9.70
N GLU A 183 19.59 -12.55 -10.72
CA GLU A 183 20.03 -13.93 -10.97
C GLU A 183 20.74 -14.42 -9.70
N ALA A 184 20.07 -15.28 -8.94
CA ALA A 184 20.71 -16.07 -7.90
C ALA A 184 21.77 -16.94 -8.59
N SER A 185 23.04 -16.55 -8.43
CA SER A 185 24.17 -17.41 -8.79
C SER A 185 24.18 -18.61 -7.84
N ASP A 186 24.29 -19.78 -8.47
CA ASP A 186 24.22 -21.15 -7.95
C ASP A 186 25.13 -21.44 -6.73
#